data_AF-A0AAE0GDB0-F1
#
_entry.id   AF-A0AAE0GDB0-F1
#
_cell.length_a   1.000
_cell.length_b   1.000
_cell.length_c   1.000
_cell.angle_alpha   90.00
_cell.angle_beta   90.00
_cell.angle_gamma   90.00
#
_symmetry.space_group_name_H-M   'P 1'
#
loop_
_entity.id
_entity.type
_entity.pdbx_description
1 polymer ?
#
loop_
_entity_poly.entity_id
_entity_poly.type
_entity_poly.pdbx_seq_one_letter_code
_entity_poly.pdbx_strand_id
1 'polypeptide(L)'
;MCPDGSVYKTHQFLNEEWSIVRESMYLLTYASTAVDLLQATKRVTPNLVMPVVARFAYALHKDTVVKYGKRVVLVTNEAVKEARELAYKDTCRRFFNELLDCKLEDFAVATLLDPRHKSFKFKFSEKWMRGKFSRKQAEAWAVHIYSSDWAPKTGSEDPKTAEKPKVDENVSNEASFLADDSDDEMKQEHSATEEVEAPVKDELREYLDLQDAKSDVDVQAWWREHQDRFPCLVKMARQFLAAPASTAGVERGFSAVTKMHSDLRKN
;
A
#
# COMPACT_ATOMS: atom_id res chain seq x y z
N MET A 1 15.62 -24.59 -50.91
CA MET A 1 16.28 -25.37 -49.84
C MET A 1 15.70 -24.92 -48.52
N CYS A 2 14.82 -25.71 -47.91
CA CYS A 2 14.37 -25.45 -46.54
C CYS A 2 15.55 -25.73 -45.60
N PRO A 3 15.85 -24.86 -44.62
CA PRO A 3 16.90 -25.13 -43.66
C PRO A 3 16.56 -26.40 -42.88
N ASP A 4 17.52 -27.30 -42.81
CA ASP A 4 17.44 -28.57 -42.09
C ASP A 4 16.99 -28.30 -40.64
N GLY A 5 15.84 -28.87 -40.25
CA GLY A 5 15.26 -28.74 -38.91
C GLY A 5 16.12 -29.39 -37.81
N SER A 6 17.28 -29.96 -38.15
CA SER A 6 18.24 -30.55 -37.21
C SER A 6 18.82 -29.54 -36.22
N VAL A 7 18.98 -28.26 -36.60
CA VAL A 7 19.52 -27.21 -35.69
C VAL A 7 18.63 -27.00 -34.46
N TYR A 8 17.31 -27.17 -34.61
CA TYR A 8 16.35 -27.06 -33.50
C TYR A 8 16.30 -28.31 -32.60
N LYS A 9 16.94 -29.42 -33.00
CA LYS A 9 17.03 -30.64 -32.19
C LYS A 9 18.28 -30.66 -31.32
N THR A 10 19.35 -29.99 -31.74
CA THR A 10 20.66 -29.99 -31.04
C THR A 10 20.67 -29.13 -29.77
N HIS A 11 19.70 -28.22 -29.60
CA HIS A 11 19.61 -27.30 -28.46
C HIS A 11 18.31 -27.47 -27.66
N GLN A 12 17.71 -28.66 -27.67
CA GLN A 12 16.51 -28.92 -26.86
C GLN A 12 16.91 -29.17 -25.41
N PHE A 13 16.24 -28.49 -24.48
CA PHE A 13 16.40 -28.72 -23.06
C PHE A 13 16.18 -30.20 -22.73
N LEU A 14 17.10 -30.75 -21.95
CA LEU A 14 16.97 -32.09 -21.38
C LEU A 14 15.79 -32.12 -20.39
N ASN A 15 15.26 -33.31 -20.12
CA ASN A 15 14.15 -33.47 -19.17
C ASN A 15 14.47 -32.89 -17.77
N GLU A 16 15.74 -32.97 -17.35
CA GLU A 16 16.21 -32.36 -16.10
C GLU A 16 16.17 -30.83 -16.14
N GLU A 17 16.58 -30.22 -17.25
CA GLU A 17 16.54 -28.77 -17.45
C GLU A 17 15.09 -28.25 -17.49
N TRP A 18 14.18 -28.99 -18.13
CA TRP A 18 12.75 -28.68 -18.08
C TRP A 18 12.18 -28.76 -16.66
N SER A 19 12.70 -29.64 -15.81
CA SER A 19 12.31 -29.71 -14.40
C SER A 19 12.76 -28.47 -13.63
N ILE A 20 13.99 -28.00 -13.87
CA ILE A 20 14.51 -26.76 -13.28
C ILE A 20 13.66 -25.57 -13.69
N VAL A 21 13.37 -25.43 -14.99
CA VAL A 21 12.52 -24.34 -15.51
C VAL A 21 11.15 -24.37 -14.85
N ARG A 22 10.52 -25.54 -14.80
CA ARG A 22 9.19 -25.71 -14.21
C ARG A 22 9.16 -25.37 -12.72
N GLU A 23 10.10 -25.90 -11.93
CA GLU A 23 10.16 -25.61 -10.50
C GLU A 23 10.46 -24.12 -10.23
N SER A 24 11.32 -23.51 -11.05
CA SER A 24 11.63 -22.07 -11.00
C SER A 24 10.38 -21.22 -11.27
N MET A 25 9.56 -21.59 -12.26
CA MET A 25 8.31 -20.86 -12.56
C MET A 25 7.34 -20.81 -11.38
N TYR A 26 7.27 -21.88 -10.58
CA TYR A 26 6.41 -21.89 -9.40
C TYR A 26 6.86 -20.88 -8.34
N LEU A 27 8.18 -20.74 -8.14
CA LEU A 27 8.73 -19.75 -7.22
C LEU A 27 8.56 -18.32 -7.77
N LEU A 28 8.83 -18.13 -9.07
CA LEU A 28 8.68 -16.83 -9.74
C LEU A 28 7.23 -16.32 -9.74
N THR A 29 6.25 -17.21 -9.64
CA THR A 29 4.83 -16.81 -9.52
C THR A 29 4.59 -15.95 -8.27
N TYR A 30 5.28 -16.24 -7.16
CA TYR A 30 5.19 -15.40 -5.95
C TYR A 30 5.83 -14.04 -6.15
N ALA A 31 6.97 -13.98 -6.85
CA ALA A 31 7.64 -12.72 -7.16
C ALA A 31 6.76 -11.86 -8.08
N SER A 32 6.18 -12.46 -9.13
CA SER A 32 5.23 -11.80 -10.03
C SER A 32 4.05 -11.23 -9.24
N THR A 33 3.44 -12.04 -8.38
CA THR A 33 2.30 -11.60 -7.55
C THR A 33 2.69 -10.43 -6.64
N ALA A 34 3.87 -10.48 -6.01
CA ALA A 34 4.35 -9.40 -5.16
C ALA A 34 4.57 -8.10 -5.95
N VAL A 35 5.19 -8.20 -7.13
CA VAL A 35 5.41 -7.06 -8.04
C VAL A 35 4.08 -6.46 -8.50
N ASP A 36 3.12 -7.28 -8.91
CA ASP A 36 1.80 -6.83 -9.36
C ASP A 36 1.00 -6.11 -8.25
N LEU A 37 1.17 -6.54 -7.00
CA LEU A 37 0.55 -5.89 -5.85
C LEU A 37 1.21 -4.55 -5.54
N LEU A 38 2.54 -4.50 -5.47
CA LEU A 38 3.30 -3.32 -5.04
C LEU A 38 3.43 -2.24 -6.12
N GLN A 39 3.36 -2.60 -7.39
CA GLN A 39 3.41 -1.65 -8.49
C GLN A 39 2.04 -1.13 -8.91
N ALA A 40 0.95 -1.50 -8.24
CA ALA A 40 -0.38 -1.08 -8.64
C ALA A 40 -0.55 0.45 -8.56
N THR A 41 -1.13 1.05 -9.60
CA THR A 41 -1.33 2.51 -9.69
C THR A 41 -2.74 2.96 -9.31
N LYS A 42 -3.71 2.06 -9.33
CA LYS A 42 -5.13 2.36 -9.05
C LYS A 42 -5.54 2.15 -7.60
N ARG A 43 -4.61 1.72 -6.73
CA ARG A 43 -4.86 1.42 -5.32
C ARG A 43 -3.67 1.88 -4.49
N VAL A 44 -3.92 2.12 -3.22
CA VAL A 44 -2.90 2.37 -2.21
C VAL A 44 -1.96 1.15 -2.13
N THR A 45 -0.66 1.41 -2.12
CA THR A 45 0.38 0.36 -2.14
C THR A 45 1.37 0.37 -0.96
N PRO A 46 1.69 1.48 -0.27
CA PRO A 46 2.64 1.47 0.85
C PRO A 46 2.21 0.56 2.00
N ASN A 47 0.91 0.56 2.29
CA ASN A 47 0.25 -0.36 3.22
C ASN A 47 0.45 -1.85 2.89
N LEU A 48 0.68 -2.17 1.62
CA LEU A 48 0.87 -3.55 1.17
C LEU A 48 2.32 -4.01 1.24
N VAL A 49 3.29 -3.09 1.39
CA VAL A 49 4.72 -3.44 1.38
C VAL A 49 5.04 -4.48 2.45
N MET A 50 4.69 -4.21 3.70
CA MET A 50 4.96 -5.12 4.81
C MET A 50 4.27 -6.49 4.65
N PRO A 51 2.96 -6.59 4.42
CA PRO A 51 2.29 -7.88 4.28
C PRO A 51 2.73 -8.64 3.02
N VAL A 52 2.98 -7.97 1.90
CA VAL A 52 3.41 -8.61 0.65
C VAL A 52 4.83 -9.13 0.76
N VAL A 53 5.77 -8.32 1.25
CA VAL A 53 7.18 -8.75 1.41
C VAL A 53 7.27 -9.86 2.45
N ALA A 54 6.53 -9.77 3.55
CA ALA A 54 6.47 -10.85 4.54
C ALA A 54 5.90 -12.15 3.93
N ARG A 55 4.83 -12.05 3.14
CA ARG A 55 4.26 -13.23 2.47
C ARG A 55 5.19 -13.79 1.40
N PHE A 56 5.93 -12.95 0.70
CA PHE A 56 6.93 -13.36 -0.26
C PHE A 56 8.09 -14.09 0.42
N ALA A 57 8.64 -13.53 1.51
CA ALA A 57 9.64 -14.20 2.34
C ALA A 57 9.12 -15.53 2.91
N TYR A 58 7.85 -15.62 3.31
CA TYR A 58 7.21 -16.89 3.71
C TYR A 58 7.27 -17.92 2.62
N ALA A 59 6.85 -17.54 1.42
CA ALA A 59 6.79 -18.44 0.28
C ALA A 59 8.19 -18.93 -0.11
N LEU A 60 9.23 -18.12 0.09
CA LEU A 60 10.62 -18.50 -0.19
C LEU A 60 11.27 -19.31 0.93
N HIS A 61 10.76 -19.31 2.16
CA HIS A 61 11.37 -20.06 3.25
C HIS A 61 11.41 -21.57 2.95
N LYS A 62 12.56 -22.22 3.22
CA LYS A 62 12.81 -23.63 2.88
C LYS A 62 11.73 -24.61 3.38
N ASP A 63 11.18 -24.35 4.56
CA ASP A 63 10.19 -25.23 5.22
C ASP A 63 8.75 -24.96 4.73
N THR A 64 8.55 -23.93 3.91
CA THR A 64 7.22 -23.58 3.40
C THR A 64 6.87 -24.44 2.20
N VAL A 65 5.63 -24.94 2.18
CA VAL A 65 5.07 -25.67 1.04
C VAL A 65 4.80 -24.72 -0.12
N VAL A 66 5.36 -25.03 -1.29
CA VAL A 66 5.12 -24.28 -2.54
C VAL A 66 3.76 -24.69 -3.13
N LYS A 67 3.00 -23.69 -3.56
CA LYS A 67 1.67 -23.85 -4.17
C LYS A 67 1.64 -23.13 -5.51
N TYR A 68 1.11 -23.80 -6.52
CA TYR A 68 0.81 -23.21 -7.82
C TYR A 68 -0.68 -23.40 -8.11
N GLY A 69 -1.43 -22.28 -8.07
CA GLY A 69 -2.89 -22.31 -8.05
C GLY A 69 -3.41 -23.11 -6.85
N LYS A 70 -4.21 -24.15 -7.10
CA LYS A 70 -4.76 -25.05 -6.08
C LYS A 70 -3.85 -26.24 -5.75
N ARG A 71 -2.73 -26.42 -6.45
CA ARG A 71 -1.85 -27.58 -6.32
C ARG A 71 -0.69 -27.30 -5.39
N VAL A 72 -0.37 -28.27 -4.54
CA VAL A 72 0.89 -28.32 -3.80
C VAL A 72 1.96 -28.87 -4.73
N VAL A 73 3.10 -28.19 -4.77
CA VAL A 73 4.25 -28.60 -5.57
C VAL A 73 5.42 -28.87 -4.64
N LEU A 74 6.12 -29.99 -4.91
CA LEU A 74 7.39 -30.29 -4.26
C LEU A 74 8.53 -29.74 -5.12
N VAL A 75 9.44 -28.99 -4.50
CA VAL A 75 10.69 -28.56 -5.14
C VAL A 75 11.72 -29.64 -4.87
N THR A 76 12.09 -30.40 -5.90
CA THR A 76 13.00 -31.54 -5.76
C THR A 76 14.43 -31.18 -6.13
N ASN A 77 14.61 -30.26 -7.08
CA ASN A 77 15.91 -29.98 -7.66
C ASN A 77 16.78 -29.13 -6.72
N GLU A 78 18.02 -29.55 -6.49
CA GLU A 78 18.93 -28.87 -5.56
C GLU A 78 19.28 -27.45 -5.99
N ALA A 79 19.49 -27.20 -7.30
CA ALA A 79 19.76 -25.84 -7.79
C ALA A 79 18.59 -24.89 -7.52
N VAL A 80 17.36 -25.38 -7.60
CA VAL A 80 16.16 -24.57 -7.31
C VAL A 80 15.99 -24.35 -5.81
N LYS A 81 16.33 -25.33 -4.96
CA LYS A 81 16.36 -25.14 -3.50
C LYS A 81 17.41 -24.12 -3.08
N GLU A 82 18.60 -24.16 -3.67
CA GLU A 82 19.66 -23.19 -3.42
C GLU A 82 19.25 -21.79 -3.87
N ALA A 83 18.73 -21.66 -5.09
CA ALA A 83 18.22 -20.38 -5.62
C ALA A 83 17.10 -19.81 -4.73
N ARG A 84 16.21 -20.67 -4.24
CA ARG A 84 15.14 -20.29 -3.31
C ARG A 84 15.68 -19.74 -1.98
N GLU A 85 16.67 -20.41 -1.39
CA GLU A 85 17.31 -19.98 -0.15
C GLU A 85 18.09 -18.68 -0.34
N LEU A 86 18.78 -18.50 -1.47
CA LEU A 86 19.45 -17.26 -1.83
C LEU A 86 18.46 -16.11 -2.00
N ALA A 87 17.34 -16.34 -2.69
CA ALA A 87 16.28 -15.36 -2.84
C ALA A 87 15.65 -14.97 -1.50
N TYR A 88 15.43 -15.94 -0.60
CA TYR A 88 14.96 -15.68 0.76
C TYR A 88 15.94 -14.79 1.54
N LYS A 89 17.23 -15.14 1.53
CA LYS A 89 18.30 -14.37 2.19
C LYS A 89 18.41 -12.95 1.64
N ASP A 90 18.39 -12.80 0.31
CA ASP A 90 18.48 -11.49 -0.35
C ASP A 90 17.25 -10.62 -0.04
N THR A 91 16.04 -11.20 -0.09
CA THR A 91 14.80 -10.51 0.31
C THR A 91 14.90 -10.02 1.75
N CYS A 92 15.36 -10.89 2.66
CA CYS A 92 15.51 -10.52 4.06
C CYS A 92 16.58 -9.44 4.25
N ARG A 93 17.71 -9.54 3.55
CA ARG A 93 18.78 -8.55 3.63
C ARG A 93 18.28 -7.17 3.18
N ARG A 94 17.69 -7.08 1.99
CA ARG A 94 17.27 -5.80 1.39
C ARG A 94 16.14 -5.13 2.16
N PHE A 95 15.09 -5.87 2.49
CA PHE A 95 13.87 -5.28 3.05
C PHE A 95 13.89 -5.19 4.58
N PHE A 96 14.70 -6.00 5.25
CA PHE A 96 14.68 -6.08 6.71
C PHE A 96 16.00 -5.72 7.39
N ASN A 97 17.14 -5.74 6.70
CA ASN A 97 18.42 -5.38 7.31
C ASN A 97 18.99 -4.07 6.73
N GLU A 98 18.83 -3.84 5.43
CA GLU A 98 19.42 -2.70 4.70
C GLU A 98 18.41 -1.57 4.43
N LEU A 99 17.11 -1.83 4.60
CA LEU A 99 16.09 -0.80 4.42
C LEU A 99 16.27 0.28 5.49
N LEU A 100 16.31 1.55 5.07
CA LEU A 100 16.44 2.67 5.99
C LEU A 100 15.30 2.65 7.02
N ASP A 101 15.65 2.94 8.28
CA ASP A 101 14.70 2.94 9.40
C ASP A 101 13.49 3.87 9.13
N CYS A 102 13.71 5.03 8.51
CA CYS A 102 12.62 5.95 8.15
C CYS A 102 11.65 5.37 7.11
N LYS A 103 12.13 4.58 6.15
CA LYS A 103 11.28 3.91 5.16
C LYS A 103 10.54 2.73 5.75
N LEU A 104 11.19 2.01 6.65
CA LEU A 104 10.55 0.95 7.41
C LEU A 104 9.41 1.51 8.29
N GLU A 105 9.64 2.66 8.93
CA GLU A 105 8.64 3.39 9.70
C GLU A 105 7.44 3.79 8.83
N ASP A 106 7.69 4.43 7.67
CA ASP A 106 6.64 4.81 6.71
C ASP A 106 5.75 3.62 6.32
N PHE A 107 6.35 2.47 5.97
CA PHE A 107 5.60 1.28 5.56
C PHE A 107 4.88 0.60 6.73
N ALA A 108 5.48 0.59 7.92
CA ALA A 108 4.83 0.03 9.11
C ALA A 108 3.59 0.83 9.49
N VAL A 109 3.71 2.17 9.50
CA VAL A 109 2.61 3.10 9.78
C VAL A 109 1.53 2.98 8.71
N ALA A 110 1.90 2.97 7.42
CA ALA A 110 0.93 2.78 6.33
C ALA A 110 0.19 1.44 6.43
N THR A 111 0.85 0.38 6.90
CA THR A 111 0.23 -0.94 7.11
C THR A 111 -0.78 -0.89 8.26
N LEU A 112 -0.47 -0.19 9.36
CA LEU A 112 -1.39 0.01 10.48
C LEU A 112 -2.62 0.83 10.07
N LEU A 113 -2.41 1.86 9.23
CA LEU A 113 -3.49 2.71 8.70
C LEU A 113 -4.32 2.03 7.59
N ASP A 114 -4.06 0.78 7.24
CA ASP A 114 -4.97 -0.02 6.41
C ASP A 114 -5.96 -0.78 7.31
N PRO A 115 -7.27 -0.46 7.24
CA PRO A 115 -8.29 -1.11 8.04
C PRO A 115 -8.34 -2.63 7.87
N ARG A 116 -7.84 -3.17 6.75
CA ARG A 116 -7.81 -4.60 6.41
C ARG A 116 -6.58 -5.32 6.98
N HIS A 117 -5.52 -4.57 7.30
CA HIS A 117 -4.22 -5.12 7.69
C HIS A 117 -3.72 -4.58 9.05
N LYS A 118 -4.49 -3.80 9.79
CA LYS A 118 -4.09 -3.24 11.09
C LYS A 118 -3.79 -4.28 12.17
N SER A 119 -4.36 -5.49 12.10
CA SER A 119 -4.00 -6.62 12.97
C SER A 119 -2.77 -7.41 12.49
N PHE A 120 -2.03 -6.88 11.49
CA PHE A 120 -0.80 -7.51 11.01
C PHE A 120 0.18 -7.66 12.17
N LYS A 121 0.60 -8.92 12.43
CA LYS A 121 1.33 -9.27 13.65
C LYS A 121 2.78 -8.78 13.66
N PHE A 122 3.32 -8.40 12.48
CA PHE A 122 4.74 -8.11 12.30
C PHE A 122 5.66 -9.20 12.91
N LYS A 123 5.20 -10.46 12.92
CA LYS A 123 5.93 -11.62 13.45
C LYS A 123 6.29 -12.54 12.29
N PHE A 124 7.59 -12.66 12.04
CA PHE A 124 8.08 -13.45 10.92
C PHE A 124 9.39 -14.14 11.31
N SER A 125 9.31 -15.40 11.73
CA SER A 125 10.43 -16.18 12.31
C SER A 125 11.03 -15.57 13.60
N GLU A 126 11.52 -16.41 14.51
CA GLU A 126 12.20 -15.98 15.76
C GLU A 126 13.42 -15.06 15.52
N LYS A 127 13.92 -15.00 14.28
CA LYS A 127 15.17 -14.31 13.91
C LYS A 127 14.98 -13.03 13.09
N TRP A 128 13.80 -12.40 13.08
CA TRP A 128 13.66 -11.12 12.38
C TRP A 128 14.45 -10.00 13.08
N MET A 129 15.26 -9.24 12.35
CA MET A 129 15.85 -7.95 12.78
C MET A 129 16.53 -7.97 14.16
N ARG A 130 17.09 -9.12 14.60
CA ARG A 130 17.63 -9.27 15.97
C ARG A 130 16.61 -8.91 17.07
N GLY A 131 15.31 -9.10 16.82
CA GLY A 131 14.22 -8.73 17.74
C GLY A 131 13.84 -7.24 17.76
N LYS A 132 14.40 -6.42 16.86
CA LYS A 132 14.21 -4.96 16.83
C LYS A 132 12.92 -4.47 16.16
N PHE A 133 11.98 -5.35 15.85
CA PHE A 133 10.76 -4.93 15.16
C PHE A 133 9.58 -5.76 15.60
N SER A 134 8.56 -5.08 16.10
CA SER A 134 7.38 -5.66 16.72
C SER A 134 6.18 -4.76 16.43
N ARG A 135 4.97 -5.31 16.46
CA ARG A 135 3.73 -4.52 16.38
C ARG A 135 3.74 -3.36 17.38
N LYS A 136 4.24 -3.59 18.60
CA LYS A 136 4.36 -2.55 19.64
C LYS A 136 5.21 -1.36 19.20
N GLN A 137 6.25 -1.60 18.41
CA GLN A 137 7.13 -0.56 17.91
C GLN A 137 6.50 0.19 16.73
N ALA A 138 5.81 -0.52 15.83
CA ALA A 138 5.01 0.11 14.78
C ALA A 138 3.91 1.01 15.38
N GLU A 139 3.23 0.54 16.43
CA GLU A 139 2.26 1.34 17.20
C GLU A 139 2.92 2.55 17.87
N ALA A 140 4.11 2.38 18.46
CA ALA A 140 4.85 3.49 19.08
C ALA A 140 5.24 4.57 18.06
N TRP A 141 5.67 4.18 16.86
CA TRP A 141 5.94 5.10 15.75
C TRP A 141 4.67 5.82 15.29
N ALA A 142 3.57 5.08 15.10
CA ALA A 142 2.29 5.66 14.73
C ALA A 142 1.82 6.70 15.77
N VAL A 143 1.94 6.38 17.07
CA VAL A 143 1.61 7.30 18.17
C VAL A 143 2.53 8.53 18.16
N HIS A 144 3.83 8.34 17.91
CA HIS A 144 4.80 9.44 17.85
C HIS A 144 4.48 10.41 16.72
N ILE A 145 4.32 9.91 15.48
CA ILE A 145 3.97 10.72 14.30
C ILE A 145 2.60 11.39 14.48
N TYR A 146 1.62 10.65 14.98
CA TYR A 146 0.30 11.20 15.26
C TYR A 146 0.38 12.34 16.28
N SER A 147 1.14 12.17 17.36
CA SER A 147 1.27 13.19 18.41
C SER A 147 2.09 14.41 17.96
N SER A 148 3.05 14.26 17.05
CA SER A 148 3.89 15.35 16.58
C SER A 148 3.20 16.24 15.55
N ASP A 149 2.52 15.62 14.58
CA ASP A 149 2.13 16.31 13.34
C ASP A 149 0.61 16.46 13.19
N TRP A 150 -0.18 15.60 13.86
CA TRP A 150 -1.62 15.46 13.57
C TRP A 150 -2.52 15.67 14.77
N ALA A 151 -2.04 15.47 15.99
CA ALA A 151 -2.80 15.72 17.20
C ALA A 151 -3.12 17.22 17.31
N PRO A 152 -4.35 17.58 17.70
CA PRO A 152 -4.72 18.96 17.95
C PRO A 152 -3.86 19.47 19.10
N LYS A 153 -3.05 20.47 18.79
CA LYS A 153 -2.20 21.13 19.77
C LYS A 153 -3.11 21.87 20.74
N THR A 154 -3.26 21.32 21.94
CA THR A 154 -4.00 21.94 23.03
C THR A 154 -3.26 23.21 23.46
N GLY A 155 -3.71 24.38 22.99
CA GLY A 155 -3.35 25.70 23.52
C GLY A 155 -2.52 26.62 22.62
N SER A 156 -3.15 27.75 22.24
CA SER A 156 -2.62 29.00 21.64
C SER A 156 -2.20 28.89 20.15
N GLU A 157 -2.72 29.66 19.19
CA GLU A 157 -3.42 30.95 19.20
C GLU A 157 -4.41 30.99 18.01
N ASP A 158 -5.60 31.54 18.23
CA ASP A 158 -6.26 32.31 17.19
C ASP A 158 -5.32 33.47 16.80
N PRO A 159 -5.05 33.66 15.50
CA PRO A 159 -5.41 34.94 14.93
C PRO A 159 -6.38 34.74 13.78
N LYS A 160 -7.57 35.32 13.92
CA LYS A 160 -8.36 35.83 12.81
C LYS A 160 -7.42 36.57 11.85
N THR A 161 -7.37 36.14 10.59
CA THR A 161 -7.83 36.90 9.42
C THR A 161 -7.48 36.08 8.18
N ALA A 162 -8.45 35.30 7.70
CA ALA A 162 -8.45 34.92 6.29
C ALA A 162 -8.82 36.18 5.49
N GLU A 163 -7.80 36.89 4.99
CA GLU A 163 -8.01 37.87 3.93
C GLU A 163 -8.55 37.14 2.72
N LYS A 164 -9.84 37.37 2.43
CA LYS A 164 -10.40 37.13 1.10
C LYS A 164 -9.69 38.05 0.10
N PRO A 165 -9.15 37.56 -1.02
CA PRO A 165 -8.84 38.43 -2.14
C PRO A 165 -10.17 38.88 -2.77
N LYS A 166 -10.45 40.18 -2.76
CA LYS A 166 -11.49 40.78 -3.59
C LYS A 166 -10.95 41.00 -5.02
N VAL A 167 -11.56 40.26 -5.94
CA VAL A 167 -12.11 40.64 -7.27
C VAL A 167 -11.28 41.58 -8.17
N ASP A 168 -11.03 41.11 -9.40
CA ASP A 168 -11.29 41.91 -10.60
C ASP A 168 -12.13 41.09 -11.59
N GLU A 169 -13.25 41.67 -12.00
CA GLU A 169 -14.26 41.15 -12.91
C GLU A 169 -13.74 41.17 -14.36
N ASN A 170 -14.06 40.13 -15.15
CA ASN A 170 -14.53 40.38 -16.52
C ASN A 170 -15.51 39.30 -17.01
N VAL A 171 -16.74 39.76 -17.14
CA VAL A 171 -17.97 39.31 -17.82
C VAL A 171 -17.82 38.20 -18.89
N SER A 172 -18.68 37.18 -18.81
CA SER A 172 -19.70 36.92 -19.85
C SER A 172 -20.67 35.78 -19.48
N ASN A 173 -21.93 36.04 -19.84
CA ASN A 173 -23.18 35.34 -19.54
C ASN A 173 -23.25 33.87 -19.98
N GLU A 174 -24.19 33.11 -19.42
CA GLU A 174 -25.44 32.68 -20.09
C GLU A 174 -26.17 31.58 -19.27
N ALA A 175 -27.48 31.78 -19.07
CA ALA A 175 -28.56 30.85 -18.69
C ALA A 175 -28.49 30.10 -17.33
N SER A 176 -29.25 30.46 -16.29
CA SER A 176 -30.73 30.36 -16.14
C SER A 176 -31.32 29.00 -16.54
N PHE A 177 -31.54 28.13 -15.54
CA PHE A 177 -32.63 27.16 -15.59
C PHE A 177 -33.14 26.82 -14.18
N LEU A 178 -34.19 27.56 -13.80
CA LEU A 178 -35.23 27.26 -12.81
C LEU A 178 -34.93 27.51 -11.31
N ALA A 179 -35.40 28.68 -10.88
CA ALA A 179 -35.94 28.92 -9.54
C ALA A 179 -37.39 28.43 -9.45
N ASP A 180 -37.77 27.91 -8.28
CA ASP A 180 -39.10 28.00 -7.64
C ASP A 180 -38.91 27.38 -6.23
N ASP A 181 -38.61 28.14 -5.18
CA ASP A 181 -39.46 29.05 -4.39
C ASP A 181 -40.67 28.37 -3.71
N SER A 182 -40.55 28.14 -2.41
CA SER A 182 -41.66 28.17 -1.46
C SER A 182 -41.11 28.19 -0.03
N ASP A 183 -41.26 29.37 0.59
CA ASP A 183 -41.09 29.67 2.02
C ASP A 183 -41.93 28.75 2.93
N ASP A 184 -41.41 28.41 4.13
CA ASP A 184 -42.20 28.47 5.37
C ASP A 184 -41.32 28.53 6.64
N GLU A 185 -41.84 29.21 7.64
CA GLU A 185 -41.18 29.82 8.80
C GLU A 185 -41.03 28.93 10.06
N MET A 186 -39.99 29.24 10.84
CA MET A 186 -39.93 29.35 12.32
C MET A 186 -40.00 28.08 13.21
N LYS A 187 -38.94 27.86 14.03
CA LYS A 187 -38.94 28.05 15.51
C LYS A 187 -37.62 27.57 16.15
N GLN A 188 -37.15 28.38 17.09
CA GLN A 188 -36.04 28.14 18.01
C GLN A 188 -36.21 26.85 18.83
N GLU A 189 -35.10 26.20 19.20
CA GLU A 189 -34.77 25.97 20.61
C GLU A 189 -33.31 25.53 20.79
N HIS A 190 -32.66 26.13 21.78
CA HIS A 190 -31.33 25.80 22.25
C HIS A 190 -31.27 24.36 22.76
N SER A 191 -30.26 23.60 22.31
CA SER A 191 -29.68 22.55 23.15
C SER A 191 -28.18 22.55 22.91
N ALA A 192 -27.46 23.06 23.91
CA ALA A 192 -26.03 22.87 24.05
C ALA A 192 -25.76 21.36 24.10
N THR A 193 -25.30 20.82 22.98
CA THR A 193 -24.60 19.54 22.99
C THR A 193 -23.16 19.88 23.27
N GLU A 194 -22.78 19.64 24.53
CA GLU A 194 -21.40 19.57 24.95
C GLU A 194 -20.66 18.63 24.00
N GLU A 195 -19.84 19.21 23.12
CA GLU A 195 -18.83 18.48 22.37
C GLU A 195 -17.87 17.92 23.43
N VAL A 196 -18.04 16.64 23.73
CA VAL A 196 -17.13 15.89 24.57
C VAL A 196 -15.79 15.83 23.84
N GLU A 197 -14.89 16.74 24.19
CA GLU A 197 -13.47 16.68 23.83
C GLU A 197 -12.87 15.38 24.39
N ALA A 198 -12.99 14.30 23.62
CA ALA A 198 -12.26 13.07 23.91
C ALA A 198 -10.76 13.34 23.72
N PRO A 199 -9.90 12.89 24.65
CA PRO A 199 -8.48 13.17 24.60
C PRO A 199 -7.87 12.48 23.37
N VAL A 200 -7.40 13.28 22.41
CA VAL A 200 -7.13 12.90 21.02
C VAL A 200 -6.05 11.82 20.81
N LYS A 201 -5.40 11.34 21.88
CA LYS A 201 -4.68 10.04 21.91
C LYS A 201 -5.63 8.83 21.77
N ASP A 202 -6.94 9.01 21.92
CA ASP A 202 -7.94 7.96 21.79
C ASP A 202 -8.21 7.58 20.33
N GLU A 203 -8.23 8.50 19.36
CA GLU A 203 -8.61 8.16 17.96
C GLU A 203 -7.78 7.00 17.40
N LEU A 204 -6.45 7.07 17.53
CA LEU A 204 -5.55 6.03 17.03
C LEU A 204 -5.73 4.70 17.80
N ARG A 205 -5.95 4.76 19.11
CA ARG A 205 -6.16 3.55 19.93
C ARG A 205 -7.50 2.91 19.62
N GLU A 206 -8.56 3.71 19.58
CA GLU A 206 -9.90 3.31 19.19
C GLU A 206 -9.89 2.66 17.82
N TYR A 207 -9.22 3.26 16.83
CA TYR A 207 -9.06 2.68 15.51
C TYR A 207 -8.34 1.32 15.52
N LEU A 208 -7.25 1.20 16.29
CA LEU A 208 -6.47 -0.04 16.41
C LEU A 208 -7.22 -1.15 17.15
N ASP A 209 -8.18 -0.81 18.01
CA ASP A 209 -9.03 -1.74 18.75
C ASP A 209 -10.26 -2.21 17.96
N LEU A 210 -10.66 -1.48 16.91
CA LEU A 210 -11.70 -1.93 15.98
C LEU A 210 -11.30 -3.26 15.30
N GLN A 211 -12.29 -4.05 14.88
CA GLN A 211 -12.04 -5.24 14.06
C GLN A 211 -11.49 -4.87 12.67
N ASP A 212 -10.72 -5.78 12.07
CA ASP A 212 -10.24 -5.65 10.70
C ASP A 212 -11.42 -5.57 9.73
N ALA A 213 -11.32 -4.65 8.77
CA ALA A 213 -12.27 -4.54 7.69
C ALA A 213 -12.18 -5.76 6.75
N LYS A 214 -13.25 -6.01 5.99
CA LYS A 214 -13.26 -7.07 4.98
C LYS A 214 -12.20 -6.80 3.91
N SER A 215 -11.63 -7.87 3.35
CA SER A 215 -10.52 -7.78 2.40
C SER A 215 -10.83 -7.04 1.10
N ASP A 216 -12.12 -6.96 0.73
CA ASP A 216 -12.64 -6.33 -0.48
C ASP A 216 -12.92 -4.83 -0.33
N VAL A 217 -12.76 -4.29 0.88
CA VAL A 217 -12.99 -2.87 1.16
C VAL A 217 -11.98 -1.98 0.43
N ASP A 218 -12.49 -0.90 -0.19
CA ASP A 218 -11.66 0.21 -0.64
C ASP A 218 -11.23 1.05 0.57
N VAL A 219 -9.92 1.04 0.83
CA VAL A 219 -9.30 1.74 1.96
C VAL A 219 -9.60 3.24 1.92
N GLN A 220 -9.62 3.87 0.74
CA GLN A 220 -9.88 5.30 0.62
C GLN A 220 -11.35 5.64 0.90
N ALA A 221 -12.27 4.78 0.45
CA ALA A 221 -13.69 4.93 0.74
C ALA A 221 -13.96 4.73 2.24
N TRP A 222 -13.33 3.72 2.85
CA TRP A 222 -13.47 3.46 4.29
C TRP A 222 -13.05 4.66 5.13
N TRP A 223 -11.90 5.26 4.85
CA TRP A 223 -11.44 6.46 5.57
C TRP A 223 -12.35 7.67 5.33
N ARG A 224 -12.98 7.79 4.15
CA ARG A 224 -13.96 8.85 3.88
C ARG A 224 -15.23 8.69 4.71
N GLU A 225 -15.72 7.47 4.85
CA GLU A 225 -16.91 7.15 5.66
C GLU A 225 -16.66 7.36 7.17
N HIS A 226 -15.42 7.19 7.63
CA HIS A 226 -15.05 7.29 9.05
C HIS A 226 -14.39 8.64 9.40
N GLN A 227 -14.45 9.64 8.52
CA GLN A 227 -13.81 10.94 8.74
C GLN A 227 -14.37 11.72 9.92
N ASP A 228 -15.67 11.58 10.19
CA ASP A 228 -16.32 12.28 11.30
C ASP A 228 -15.93 11.65 12.65
N ARG A 229 -15.61 10.35 12.65
CA ARG A 229 -15.16 9.61 13.84
C ARG A 229 -13.65 9.76 14.08
N PHE A 230 -12.85 9.90 13.02
CA PHE A 230 -11.39 9.99 13.10
C PHE A 230 -10.84 11.17 12.29
N PRO A 231 -11.19 12.42 12.64
CA PRO A 231 -10.89 13.60 11.84
C PRO A 231 -9.38 13.89 11.72
N CYS A 232 -8.59 13.59 12.75
CA CYS A 232 -7.14 13.78 12.71
C CYS A 232 -6.46 12.60 12.02
N LEU A 233 -6.90 11.38 12.32
CA LEU A 233 -6.31 10.16 11.75
C LEU A 233 -6.53 10.04 10.24
N VAL A 234 -7.67 10.50 9.70
CA VAL A 234 -7.91 10.51 8.25
C VAL A 234 -6.89 11.36 7.51
N LYS A 235 -6.43 12.48 8.09
CA LYS A 235 -5.42 13.34 7.46
C LYS A 235 -4.07 12.60 7.38
N MET A 236 -3.69 11.92 8.47
CA MET A 236 -2.50 11.06 8.50
C MET A 236 -2.62 9.90 7.50
N ALA A 237 -3.76 9.20 7.48
CA ALA A 237 -4.03 8.12 6.53
C ALA A 237 -3.89 8.59 5.08
N ARG A 238 -4.45 9.75 4.73
CA ARG A 238 -4.31 10.31 3.39
C ARG A 238 -2.85 10.55 2.99
N GLN A 239 -2.01 11.05 3.90
CA GLN A 239 -0.59 11.29 3.58
C GLN A 239 0.20 9.99 3.37
N PHE A 240 0.10 9.04 4.29
CA PHE A 240 0.86 7.79 4.23
C PHE A 240 0.35 6.84 3.13
N LEU A 241 -0.93 6.93 2.77
CA LEU A 241 -1.55 6.09 1.74
C LEU A 241 -1.54 6.73 0.34
N ALA A 242 -1.28 8.04 0.20
CA ALA A 242 -1.23 8.68 -1.12
C ALA A 242 0.06 8.39 -1.90
N ALA A 243 1.17 8.11 -1.21
CA ALA A 243 2.43 7.81 -1.88
C ALA A 243 2.36 6.43 -2.57
N PRO A 244 2.83 6.25 -3.81
CA PRO A 244 2.99 4.91 -4.37
C PRO A 244 4.21 4.21 -3.76
N ALA A 245 4.10 2.90 -3.49
CA ALA A 245 5.21 2.08 -2.99
C ALA A 245 6.31 1.84 -4.03
N SER A 246 6.01 2.05 -5.32
CA SER A 246 6.94 1.83 -6.42
C SER A 246 6.87 2.93 -7.47
N THR A 247 8.03 3.37 -7.94
CA THR A 247 8.18 4.27 -9.08
C THR A 247 7.83 3.61 -10.41
N ALA A 248 7.75 2.28 -10.47
CA ALA A 248 7.45 1.51 -11.68
C ALA A 248 6.07 1.84 -12.29
N GLY A 249 5.13 2.33 -11.47
CA GLY A 249 3.86 2.85 -11.96
C GLY A 249 4.02 4.02 -12.93
N VAL A 250 4.99 4.90 -12.64
CA VAL A 250 5.31 6.07 -13.46
C VAL A 250 6.13 5.65 -14.69
N GLU A 251 7.04 4.69 -14.55
CA GLU A 251 7.84 4.14 -15.66
C GLU A 251 6.98 3.48 -16.75
N ARG A 252 5.87 2.81 -16.38
CA ARG A 252 4.90 2.28 -17.36
C ARG A 252 4.19 3.39 -18.13
N GLY A 253 3.87 4.51 -17.47
CA GLY A 253 3.35 5.70 -18.12
C GLY A 253 4.33 6.26 -19.14
N PHE A 254 5.59 6.45 -18.73
CA PHE A 254 6.65 6.90 -19.64
C PHE A 254 6.94 5.91 -20.77
N SER A 255 6.84 4.60 -20.54
CA SER A 255 7.01 3.57 -21.57
C SER A 255 5.90 3.65 -22.63
N ALA A 256 4.65 3.87 -22.21
CA ALA A 256 3.52 4.06 -23.13
C ALA A 256 3.70 5.33 -23.98
N VAL A 257 4.11 6.43 -23.35
CA VAL A 257 4.42 7.69 -24.05
C VAL A 257 5.58 7.53 -25.03
N THR A 258 6.65 6.83 -24.63
CA THR A 258 7.80 6.55 -25.50
C THR A 258 7.38 5.73 -26.72
N LYS A 259 6.50 4.73 -26.54
CA LYS A 259 5.96 3.93 -27.64
C LYS A 259 5.17 4.78 -28.63
N MET A 260 4.25 5.62 -28.14
CA MET A 260 3.48 6.56 -28.97
C MET A 260 4.39 7.56 -29.71
N HIS A 261 5.40 8.10 -29.03
CA HIS A 261 6.34 9.04 -29.64
C HIS A 261 7.28 8.36 -30.66
N SER A 262 7.61 7.08 -30.47
CA SER A 262 8.39 6.29 -31.43
C SER A 262 7.60 5.90 -32.67
N ASP A 263 6.30 5.67 -32.53
CA ASP A 263 5.40 5.35 -33.64
C ASP A 263 5.15 6.59 -34.52
N LEU A 264 5.08 7.79 -33.91
CA LEU A 264 4.98 9.06 -34.63
C LEU A 264 6.24 9.45 -35.43
N ARG A 265 7.41 8.85 -35.13
CA ARG A 265 8.66 9.07 -35.88
C ARG A 265 8.86 8.11 -37.06
N LYS A 266 7.96 7.13 -37.24
CA LYS A 266 8.06 6.11 -38.30
C LYS A 266 7.10 6.35 -39.48
N ASN A 267 6.35 7.44 -39.47
CA ASN A 267 5.57 7.96 -40.59
C ASN A 267 6.21 9.23 -41.14
#